data_AF-A0A8C2NF39-F1
#
_entry.id   AF-A0A8C2NF39-F1
#
_cell.length_a   1.000
_cell.length_b   1.000
_cell.length_c   1.000
_cell.angle_alpha   90.00
_cell.angle_beta   90.00
_cell.angle_gamma   90.00
#
_symmetry.space_group_name_H-M   'P 1'
#
loop_
_entity.id
_entity.type
_entity.pdbx_description
1 polymer ?
#
loop_
_entity_poly.entity_id
_entity_poly.type
_entity_poly.pdbx_seq_one_letter_code
_entity_poly.pdbx_strand_id
1 'polypeptide(L)'
;MGNIFGNLLKSLIGKKEMRILMVGLDAAGKTTILYKLKLGEIVTTIPTIGFNVETVEYKNISFTVWDVGGQDKIRPLWRHYFQNTQGLIFVVDSNDRERVNEAREELMRMLAEDELRDAVLLVFANKQDLPNAMNAAEITDKLGLHSLRHRNWYIQATCATSGDGLYEGLDWLANQLKNKKGAVCRAEAGSETESPVRTLQVETLVEPPEPCAEPAAFGDTLHIHYSGSLVDGRIFDTSLTRDPLVIELGQKQVIPGLEQSLLDMCVGEKRRVIIPSHLAYGKRGFPPSIPADAELHFDVELIALIRANYWQKLVKGIFPLVGMAMVPALLGLIGYHLYRKASSPKISKKKLKEEKRNKSKKK
;
A
#
# COMPACT_ATOMS: atom_id res chain seq x y z
N MET A 1 18.31 -36.49 -10.65
CA MET A 1 17.00 -35.82 -10.53
C MET A 1 16.95 -35.01 -9.22
N GLY A 2 17.70 -33.91 -9.13
CA GLY A 2 17.93 -33.22 -7.85
C GLY A 2 17.79 -31.69 -7.88
N ASN A 3 17.18 -31.10 -8.91
CA ASN A 3 17.13 -29.64 -9.08
C ASN A 3 15.72 -29.05 -9.27
N ILE A 4 14.66 -29.86 -9.19
CA ILE A 4 13.29 -29.38 -9.40
C ILE A 4 12.64 -28.94 -8.07
N PHE A 5 12.95 -29.62 -6.96
CA PHE A 5 12.42 -29.26 -5.64
C PHE A 5 13.01 -27.98 -5.04
N GLY A 6 14.26 -27.62 -5.37
CA GLY A 6 14.90 -26.39 -4.87
C GLY A 6 14.30 -25.11 -5.45
N ASN A 7 13.80 -25.16 -6.70
CA ASN A 7 13.15 -24.02 -7.34
C ASN A 7 11.67 -23.91 -6.95
N LEU A 8 11.02 -25.03 -6.65
CA LEU A 8 9.63 -25.04 -6.18
C LEU A 8 9.52 -24.58 -4.71
N LEU A 9 10.49 -24.91 -3.86
CA LEU A 9 10.54 -24.46 -2.47
C LEU A 9 10.91 -22.97 -2.34
N LYS A 10 11.63 -22.38 -3.32
CA LYS A 10 11.84 -20.92 -3.41
C LYS A 10 10.56 -20.16 -3.73
N SER A 11 9.61 -20.78 -4.42
CA SER A 11 8.28 -20.22 -4.70
C SER A 11 7.33 -20.26 -3.48
N LEU A 12 7.69 -21.02 -2.44
CA LEU A 12 6.97 -21.12 -1.17
C LEU A 12 7.58 -20.23 -0.06
N ILE A 13 8.59 -19.43 -0.38
CA ILE A 13 9.09 -18.38 0.50
C ILE A 13 8.02 -17.29 0.54
N GLY A 14 7.27 -17.24 1.64
CA GLY A 14 6.18 -16.30 1.88
C GLY A 14 6.54 -14.86 1.50
N LYS A 15 5.54 -14.13 0.97
CA LYS A 15 5.64 -12.69 0.71
C LYS A 15 6.17 -12.02 1.97
N LYS A 16 7.38 -11.44 1.90
CA LYS A 16 7.94 -10.68 3.02
C LYS A 16 7.26 -9.33 3.03
N GLU A 17 6.41 -9.07 4.01
CA GLU A 17 5.85 -7.73 4.18
C GLU A 17 6.99 -6.75 4.48
N MET A 18 7.16 -5.77 3.59
CA MET A 18 8.12 -4.68 3.73
C MET A 18 7.33 -3.39 3.54
N ARG A 19 7.36 -2.50 4.52
CA ARG A 19 6.69 -1.21 4.51
C ARG A 19 7.60 -0.19 3.86
N ILE A 20 7.17 0.28 2.69
CA ILE A 20 7.84 1.37 1.98
C ILE A 20 6.92 2.58 1.97
N LEU A 21 7.46 3.73 2.34
CA LEU A 21 6.73 4.98 2.42
C LEU A 21 7.04 5.84 1.19
N MET A 22 6.03 6.28 0.43
CA MET A 22 6.21 7.24 -0.68
C MET A 22 5.66 8.61 -0.32
N VAL A 23 6.52 9.64 -0.35
CA VAL A 23 6.22 11.03 0.03
C VAL A 23 6.92 12.03 -0.90
N GLY A 24 6.62 13.32 -0.74
CA GLY A 24 7.08 14.41 -1.61
C GLY A 24 6.06 15.54 -1.64
N LEU A 25 6.42 16.68 -2.22
CA LEU A 25 5.51 17.84 -2.33
C LEU A 25 4.26 17.53 -3.18
N ASP A 26 3.23 18.36 -3.09
CA ASP A 26 2.08 18.31 -4.00
C ASP A 26 2.52 18.49 -5.45
N ALA A 27 1.74 17.92 -6.37
CA ALA A 27 2.02 17.90 -7.80
C ALA A 27 3.33 17.21 -8.22
N ALA A 28 4.13 16.65 -7.30
CA ALA A 28 5.36 15.92 -7.64
C ALA A 28 5.13 14.64 -8.47
N GLY A 29 3.89 14.13 -8.51
CA GLY A 29 3.50 12.96 -9.31
C GLY A 29 3.45 11.64 -8.55
N LYS A 30 3.40 11.66 -7.21
CA LYS A 30 3.26 10.47 -6.35
C LYS A 30 2.08 9.59 -6.75
N THR A 31 0.89 10.20 -6.88
CA THR A 31 -0.35 9.53 -7.28
C THR A 31 -0.23 8.94 -8.69
N THR A 32 0.40 9.65 -9.62
CA THR A 32 0.67 9.14 -10.98
C THR A 32 1.57 7.91 -10.96
N ILE A 33 2.65 7.94 -10.17
CA ILE A 33 3.56 6.78 -9.99
C ILE A 33 2.78 5.60 -9.40
N LEU A 34 1.97 5.84 -8.37
CA LEU A 34 1.12 4.83 -7.74
C LEU A 34 0.19 4.15 -8.75
N TYR A 35 -0.58 4.91 -9.52
CA TYR A 35 -1.49 4.34 -10.53
C TYR A 35 -0.73 3.58 -11.63
N LYS A 36 0.42 4.12 -12.07
CA LYS A 36 1.26 3.46 -13.08
C LYS A 36 1.76 2.10 -12.60
N LEU A 37 2.14 2.00 -11.32
CA LEU A 37 2.59 0.75 -10.71
C LEU A 37 1.43 -0.22 -10.39
N LYS A 38 0.24 0.30 -10.08
CA LYS A 38 -0.93 -0.50 -9.68
C LYS A 38 -1.70 -1.11 -10.86
N LEU A 39 -1.78 -0.39 -11.98
CA LEU A 39 -2.69 -0.72 -13.10
C LEU A 39 -1.96 -0.99 -14.42
N GLY A 40 -0.67 -0.66 -14.53
CA GLY A 40 0.06 -0.76 -15.80
C GLY A 40 -0.39 0.22 -16.89
N GLU A 41 -1.36 1.10 -16.61
CA GLU A 41 -1.95 2.07 -17.54
C GLU A 41 -2.00 3.49 -16.94
N ILE A 42 -2.03 4.50 -17.82
CA ILE A 42 -2.06 5.93 -17.45
C ILE A 42 -3.50 6.34 -17.20
N VAL A 43 -3.86 6.55 -15.93
CA VAL A 43 -5.11 7.21 -15.57
C VAL A 43 -4.82 8.68 -15.26
N THR A 44 -5.48 9.60 -15.98
CA THR A 44 -5.46 11.02 -15.64
C THR A 44 -6.16 11.22 -14.31
N THR A 45 -5.39 11.53 -13.27
CA THR A 45 -5.92 11.76 -11.92
C THR A 45 -6.60 13.12 -11.85
N ILE A 46 -7.84 13.16 -11.35
CA ILE A 46 -8.50 14.39 -10.92
C ILE A 46 -7.93 14.74 -9.53
N PRO A 47 -7.56 16.01 -9.25
CA PRO A 47 -7.05 16.39 -7.93
C PRO A 47 -8.06 16.01 -6.84
N THR A 48 -7.66 15.19 -5.89
CA THR A 48 -8.50 14.72 -4.79
C THR A 48 -8.64 15.80 -3.72
N ILE A 49 -9.88 16.03 -3.28
CA ILE A 49 -10.18 16.81 -2.08
C ILE A 49 -10.14 15.81 -0.90
N GLY A 50 -8.99 15.64 -0.24
CA GLY A 50 -8.88 14.84 1.00
C GLY A 50 -7.74 13.81 1.08
N PHE A 51 -7.56 13.25 2.28
CA PHE A 51 -6.54 12.27 2.71
C PHE A 51 -6.77 10.88 2.11
N ASN A 52 -5.85 10.38 1.28
CA ASN A 52 -5.94 9.02 0.73
C ASN A 52 -4.61 8.26 0.92
N VAL A 53 -4.70 7.07 1.52
CA VAL A 53 -3.56 6.17 1.76
C VAL A 53 -3.81 4.89 1.00
N GLU A 54 -3.00 4.63 -0.02
CA GLU A 54 -3.13 3.43 -0.83
C GLU A 54 -1.94 2.50 -0.63
N THR A 55 -2.21 1.22 -0.41
CA THR A 55 -1.17 0.19 -0.39
C THR A 55 -1.12 -0.53 -1.75
N VAL A 56 0.05 -0.60 -2.36
CA VAL A 56 0.29 -1.33 -3.62
C VAL A 56 1.33 -2.41 -3.40
N GLU A 57 1.12 -3.58 -4.01
CA GLU A 57 2.10 -4.66 -4.00
C GLU A 57 2.92 -4.63 -5.29
N TYR A 58 4.26 -4.61 -5.17
CA TYR A 58 5.15 -4.87 -6.31
C TYR A 58 6.20 -5.91 -5.92
N LYS A 59 6.25 -7.01 -6.69
CA LYS A 59 7.01 -8.24 -6.35
C LYS A 59 6.60 -8.74 -4.95
N ASN A 60 7.53 -8.75 -4.00
CA ASN A 60 7.34 -9.18 -2.61
C ASN A 60 7.39 -7.98 -1.65
N ILE A 61 6.90 -6.81 -2.06
CA ILE A 61 7.04 -5.55 -1.32
C ILE A 61 5.72 -4.79 -1.34
N SER A 62 5.31 -4.25 -0.19
CA SER A 62 4.11 -3.41 -0.03
C SER A 62 4.49 -1.92 0.10
N PHE A 63 4.00 -1.11 -0.83
CA PHE A 63 4.21 0.33 -0.89
C PHE A 63 3.01 1.02 -0.29
N THR A 64 3.20 1.79 0.78
CA THR A 64 2.19 2.70 1.33
C THR A 64 2.42 4.08 0.74
N VAL A 65 1.53 4.49 -0.17
CA VAL A 65 1.58 5.79 -0.82
C VAL A 65 0.68 6.77 -0.10
N TRP A 66 1.25 7.94 0.18
CA TRP A 66 0.57 9.08 0.77
C TRP A 66 0.12 10.01 -0.34
N ASP A 67 -1.16 9.95 -0.69
CA ASP A 67 -1.82 11.05 -1.39
C ASP A 67 -2.50 11.94 -0.34
N VAL A 68 -1.66 12.72 0.31
CA VAL A 68 -2.12 13.79 1.19
C VAL A 68 -1.32 15.01 0.78
N GLY A 69 -2.03 16.06 0.38
CA GLY A 69 -1.46 17.27 -0.23
C GLY A 69 -0.22 17.79 0.52
N GLY A 70 0.72 18.35 -0.23
CA GLY A 70 1.91 19.01 0.31
C GLY A 70 1.59 20.28 1.13
N GLN A 71 0.38 20.48 1.66
CA GLN A 71 0.08 21.63 2.51
C GLN A 71 0.73 21.45 3.89
N ASP A 72 1.39 22.49 4.40
CA ASP A 72 2.13 22.49 5.68
C ASP A 72 1.32 21.95 6.87
N LYS A 73 0.00 22.16 6.86
CA LYS A 73 -0.90 21.82 7.96
C LYS A 73 -1.04 20.31 8.23
N ILE A 74 -0.73 19.45 7.25
CA ILE A 74 -0.97 18.00 7.33
C ILE A 74 0.32 17.16 7.30
N ARG A 75 1.48 17.78 7.05
CA ARG A 75 2.81 17.15 7.12
C ARG A 75 3.11 16.50 8.49
N PRO A 76 2.64 17.01 9.65
CA PRO A 76 2.84 16.34 10.95
C PRO A 76 2.27 14.92 11.02
N LEU A 77 1.26 14.59 10.21
CA LEU A 77 0.65 13.26 10.18
C LEU A 77 1.57 12.19 9.57
N TRP A 78 2.60 12.58 8.80
CA TRP A 78 3.56 11.64 8.23
C TRP A 78 4.25 10.78 9.31
N ARG A 79 4.45 11.36 10.50
CA ARG A 79 5.06 10.70 11.66
C ARG A 79 4.34 9.44 12.11
N HIS A 80 3.02 9.33 11.88
CA HIS A 80 2.26 8.12 12.21
C HIS A 80 2.69 6.89 11.39
N TYR A 81 3.42 7.09 10.28
CA TYR A 81 3.74 6.03 9.32
C TYR A 81 5.24 5.73 9.21
N PHE A 82 6.08 6.47 9.92
CA PHE A 82 7.52 6.22 9.94
C PHE A 82 7.88 4.90 10.63
N GLN A 83 7.05 4.47 11.58
CA GLN A 83 7.27 3.21 12.29
C GLN A 83 7.34 2.02 11.34
N ASN A 84 8.38 1.20 11.53
CA ASN A 84 8.65 0.01 10.74
C ASN A 84 8.79 0.27 9.23
N THR A 85 9.06 1.50 8.81
CA THR A 85 9.33 1.81 7.39
C THR A 85 10.77 1.40 7.06
N GLN A 86 10.94 0.40 6.20
CA GLN A 86 12.27 -0.06 5.79
C GLN A 86 12.84 0.75 4.61
N GLY A 87 11.97 1.34 3.79
CA GLY A 87 12.35 2.12 2.63
C GLY A 87 11.52 3.39 2.50
N LEU A 88 12.14 4.47 2.07
CA LEU A 88 11.54 5.76 1.83
C LEU A 88 11.71 6.13 0.36
N ILE A 89 10.62 6.39 -0.35
CA ILE A 89 10.63 6.95 -1.70
C ILE A 89 10.24 8.42 -1.61
N PHE A 90 11.15 9.31 -1.99
CA PHE A 90 10.92 10.73 -2.05
C PHE A 90 10.78 11.20 -3.50
N VAL A 91 9.61 11.72 -3.86
CA VAL A 91 9.30 12.14 -5.23
C VAL A 91 9.45 13.65 -5.36
N VAL A 92 10.23 14.08 -6.35
CA VAL A 92 10.54 15.49 -6.63
C VAL A 92 10.05 15.84 -8.02
N ASP A 93 9.36 16.97 -8.14
CA ASP A 93 9.09 17.58 -9.44
C ASP A 93 10.37 18.23 -9.98
N SER A 94 10.95 17.66 -11.03
CA SER A 94 12.19 18.17 -11.60
C SER A 94 12.00 19.50 -12.32
N ASN A 95 10.78 19.84 -12.74
CA ASN A 95 10.49 21.08 -13.44
C ASN A 95 10.16 22.24 -12.48
N ASP A 96 9.89 21.94 -11.21
CA ASP A 96 9.60 22.93 -10.17
C ASP A 96 10.88 23.40 -9.47
N ARG A 97 11.56 24.36 -10.12
CA ARG A 97 12.83 24.92 -9.63
C ARG A 97 12.67 25.82 -8.40
N GLU A 98 11.48 26.33 -8.15
CA GLU A 98 11.20 27.27 -7.04
C GLU A 98 11.01 26.52 -5.73
N ARG A 99 10.25 25.41 -5.73
CA ARG A 99 9.93 24.64 -4.52
C ARG A 99 10.92 23.52 -4.20
N VAL A 100 11.98 23.35 -4.98
CA VAL A 100 13.01 22.33 -4.71
C VAL A 100 13.72 22.53 -3.35
N ASN A 101 13.85 23.78 -2.89
CA ASN A 101 14.41 24.08 -1.57
C ASN A 101 13.44 23.67 -0.45
N GLU A 102 12.14 23.89 -0.65
CA GLU A 102 11.10 23.41 0.26
C GLU A 102 11.10 21.88 0.33
N ALA A 103 11.24 21.21 -0.82
CA ALA A 103 11.36 19.75 -0.89
C ALA A 103 12.60 19.24 -0.12
N ARG A 104 13.72 19.96 -0.20
CA ARG A 104 14.93 19.67 0.59
C ARG A 104 14.66 19.78 2.09
N GLU A 105 14.05 20.88 2.53
CA GLU A 105 13.76 21.10 3.95
C GLU A 105 12.87 20.00 4.52
N GLU A 106 11.82 19.61 3.78
CA GLU A 106 10.94 18.51 4.19
C GLU A 106 11.66 17.16 4.18
N LEU A 107 12.45 16.86 3.15
CA LEU A 107 13.26 15.65 3.11
C LEU A 107 14.19 15.60 4.34
N MET A 108 14.93 16.67 4.61
CA MET A 108 15.86 16.71 5.74
C MET A 108 15.14 16.60 7.09
N ARG A 109 13.97 17.23 7.23
CA ARG A 109 13.11 17.10 8.42
C ARG A 109 12.67 15.66 8.63
N MET A 110 12.25 14.97 7.57
CA MET A 110 11.88 13.55 7.63
C MET A 110 13.08 12.65 7.95
N LEU A 111 14.23 12.87 7.33
CA LEU A 111 15.42 12.05 7.55
C LEU A 111 16.01 12.22 8.96
N ALA A 112 15.71 13.34 9.63
CA ALA A 112 16.08 13.61 11.01
C ALA A 112 15.26 12.80 12.04
N GLU A 113 14.17 12.16 11.63
CA GLU A 113 13.33 11.35 12.51
C GLU A 113 13.99 10.01 12.81
N ASP A 114 14.00 9.64 14.08
CA ASP A 114 14.67 8.42 14.56
C ASP A 114 14.05 7.15 13.96
N GLU A 115 12.74 7.12 13.71
CA GLU A 115 12.11 5.93 13.12
C GLU A 115 12.53 5.70 11.67
N LEU A 116 12.99 6.74 10.97
CA LEU A 116 13.48 6.65 9.60
C LEU A 116 15.00 6.55 9.54
N ARG A 117 15.73 6.52 10.65
CA ARG A 117 17.20 6.47 10.70
C ARG A 117 17.77 5.38 9.80
N ASP A 118 17.12 4.23 9.82
CA ASP A 118 17.48 3.02 9.09
C ASP A 118 16.81 2.87 7.72
N ALA A 119 15.90 3.76 7.34
CA ALA A 119 15.20 3.64 6.08
C ALA A 119 16.14 3.89 4.88
N VAL A 120 16.12 2.98 3.90
CA VAL A 120 16.81 3.18 2.62
C VAL A 120 16.09 4.26 1.83
N LEU A 121 16.81 5.27 1.33
CA LEU A 121 16.23 6.39 0.60
C LEU A 121 16.32 6.16 -0.91
N LEU A 122 15.19 6.22 -1.61
CA LEU A 122 15.12 6.33 -3.06
C LEU A 122 14.53 7.69 -3.41
N VAL A 123 15.22 8.49 -4.20
CA VAL A 123 14.72 9.76 -4.72
C VAL A 123 14.29 9.56 -6.17
N PHE A 124 13.04 9.87 -6.48
CA PHE A 124 12.58 9.98 -7.86
C PHE A 124 12.65 11.43 -8.32
N ALA A 125 13.58 11.71 -9.23
CA ALA A 125 13.63 12.94 -10.00
C ALA A 125 12.60 12.84 -11.13
N ASN A 126 11.35 13.16 -10.83
CA ASN A 126 10.20 12.91 -11.70
C ASN A 126 9.95 14.07 -12.67
N LYS A 127 9.20 13.82 -13.75
CA LYS A 127 8.89 14.76 -14.84
C LYS A 127 10.09 15.15 -15.72
N GLN A 128 11.00 14.21 -15.95
CA GLN A 128 12.16 14.40 -16.83
C GLN A 128 11.79 14.58 -18.31
N ASP A 129 10.52 14.35 -18.66
CA ASP A 129 9.95 14.64 -19.98
C ASP A 129 9.79 16.15 -20.27
N LEU A 130 9.84 16.99 -19.23
CA LEU A 130 9.63 18.44 -19.37
C LEU A 130 10.92 19.18 -19.76
N PRO A 131 10.84 20.21 -20.63
CA PRO A 131 12.02 20.84 -21.23
C PRO A 131 12.93 21.59 -20.25
N ASN A 132 12.40 22.03 -19.10
CA ASN A 132 13.16 22.76 -18.08
C ASN A 132 13.46 21.90 -16.84
N ALA A 133 13.27 20.58 -16.93
CA ALA A 133 13.50 19.65 -15.84
C ALA A 133 14.98 19.67 -15.41
N MET A 134 15.20 19.83 -14.10
CA MET A 134 16.49 19.63 -13.46
C MET A 134 16.89 18.16 -13.63
N ASN A 135 18.10 17.91 -14.11
CA ASN A 135 18.59 16.54 -14.21
C ASN A 135 18.86 15.95 -12.80
N ALA A 136 19.10 14.64 -12.73
CA ALA A 136 19.34 13.97 -11.46
C ALA A 136 20.55 14.52 -10.68
N ALA A 137 21.61 14.98 -11.37
CA ALA A 137 22.77 15.57 -10.70
C ALA A 137 22.41 16.91 -10.04
N GLU A 138 21.70 17.78 -10.75
CA GLU A 138 21.24 19.07 -10.23
C GLU A 138 20.32 18.90 -9.01
N ILE A 139 19.41 17.91 -9.04
CA ILE A 139 18.54 17.59 -7.89
C ILE A 139 19.35 17.03 -6.72
N THR A 140 20.39 16.22 -6.99
CA THR A 140 21.28 15.68 -5.96
C THR A 140 21.96 16.81 -5.17
N ASP A 141 22.45 17.83 -5.89
CA ASP A 141 23.08 19.01 -5.30
C ASP A 141 22.08 19.85 -4.52
N LYS A 142 20.91 20.15 -5.11
CA LYS A 142 19.88 21.00 -4.48
C LYS A 142 19.32 20.37 -3.21
N LEU A 143 19.03 19.07 -3.23
CA LEU A 143 18.60 18.34 -2.03
C LEU A 143 19.74 18.08 -1.04
N GLY A 144 21.00 18.29 -1.42
CA GLY A 144 22.15 18.06 -0.56
C GLY A 144 22.36 16.58 -0.20
N LEU A 145 22.05 15.66 -1.12
CA LEU A 145 22.14 14.21 -0.85
C LEU A 145 23.57 13.74 -0.54
N HIS A 146 24.59 14.46 -1.05
CA HIS A 146 26.00 14.23 -0.71
C HIS A 146 26.31 14.34 0.80
N SER A 147 25.49 15.06 1.56
CA SER A 147 25.66 15.17 3.02
C SER A 147 25.22 13.91 3.78
N LEU A 148 24.43 13.03 3.16
CA LEU A 148 23.86 11.83 3.76
C LEU A 148 24.87 10.66 3.80
N ARG A 149 25.97 10.82 4.54
CA ARG A 149 27.09 9.86 4.58
C ARG A 149 26.76 8.53 5.26
N HIS A 150 25.78 8.53 6.18
CA HIS A 150 25.41 7.36 6.99
C HIS A 150 24.12 6.70 6.53
N ARG A 151 23.65 6.99 5.32
CA ARG A 151 22.40 6.43 4.77
C ARG A 151 22.62 5.94 3.35
N ASN A 152 22.07 4.77 3.06
CA ASN A 152 22.03 4.26 1.69
C ASN A 152 20.94 5.04 0.93
N TRP A 153 21.36 5.78 -0.09
CA TRP A 153 20.46 6.53 -0.96
C TRP A 153 20.79 6.29 -2.43
N TYR A 154 19.77 6.45 -3.27
CA TYR A 154 19.91 6.47 -4.73
C TYR A 154 18.92 7.45 -5.32
N ILE A 155 19.29 8.09 -6.42
CA ILE A 155 18.43 8.96 -7.19
C ILE A 155 18.21 8.35 -8.56
N GLN A 156 16.96 8.36 -9.01
CA GLN A 156 16.55 7.84 -10.29
C GLN A 156 15.77 8.90 -11.04
N ALA A 157 16.23 9.22 -12.25
CA ALA A 157 15.50 10.04 -13.21
C ALA A 157 14.26 9.27 -13.67
N THR A 158 13.09 9.89 -13.61
CA THR A 158 11.81 9.23 -13.93
C THR A 158 10.84 10.11 -14.70
N CYS A 159 9.96 9.43 -15.43
CA CYS A 159 8.76 10.02 -16.00
C CYS A 159 7.57 9.16 -15.57
N ALA A 160 6.77 9.65 -14.63
CA ALA A 160 5.63 8.91 -14.09
C ALA A 160 4.56 8.56 -15.14
N THR A 161 4.40 9.41 -16.17
CA THR A 161 3.41 9.20 -17.24
C THR A 161 3.82 8.07 -18.17
N SER A 162 5.05 8.08 -18.69
CA SER A 162 5.56 6.98 -19.52
C SER A 162 5.82 5.71 -18.71
N GLY A 163 6.27 5.87 -17.46
CA GLY A 163 6.73 4.80 -16.58
C GLY A 163 8.25 4.62 -16.59
N ASP A 164 8.97 5.43 -17.37
CA ASP A 164 10.42 5.31 -17.51
C ASP A 164 11.15 5.59 -16.19
N GLY A 165 12.14 4.75 -15.87
CA GLY A 165 12.94 4.87 -14.66
C GLY A 165 12.26 4.37 -13.38
N LEU A 166 10.95 4.13 -13.37
CA LEU A 166 10.25 3.69 -12.16
C LEU A 166 10.72 2.31 -11.71
N TYR A 167 10.81 1.36 -12.65
CA TYR A 167 11.18 -0.01 -12.34
C TYR A 167 12.64 -0.15 -11.94
N GLU A 168 13.53 0.64 -12.54
CA GLU A 168 14.95 0.69 -12.25
C GLU A 168 15.20 1.16 -10.80
N GLY A 169 14.52 2.23 -10.38
CA GLY A 169 14.61 2.72 -9.01
C GLY A 169 14.03 1.73 -7.99
N LEU A 170 12.91 1.10 -8.32
CA LEU A 170 12.29 0.08 -7.46
C LEU A 170 13.13 -1.19 -7.37
N ASP A 171 13.79 -1.61 -8.45
CA ASP A 171 14.66 -2.79 -8.42
C ASP A 171 15.90 -2.54 -7.57
N TRP A 172 16.50 -1.35 -7.67
CA TRP A 172 17.56 -0.93 -6.77
C TRP A 172 17.10 -0.97 -5.31
N LEU A 173 15.95 -0.38 -4.99
CA LEU A 173 15.41 -0.34 -3.63
C LEU A 173 15.16 -1.75 -3.09
N ALA A 174 14.54 -2.62 -3.90
CA ALA A 174 14.31 -4.02 -3.54
C ALA A 174 15.61 -4.77 -3.25
N ASN A 175 16.67 -4.52 -4.02
CA ASN A 175 17.97 -5.16 -3.83
C ASN A 175 18.66 -4.66 -2.55
N GLN A 176 18.61 -3.36 -2.25
CA GLN A 176 19.14 -2.81 -0.99
C GLN A 176 18.43 -3.39 0.23
N LEU A 177 17.10 -3.47 0.16
CA LEU A 177 16.26 -4.00 1.23
C LEU A 177 16.49 -5.50 1.49
N LYS A 178 16.81 -6.29 0.46
CA LYS A 178 17.24 -7.69 0.62
C LYS A 178 18.61 -7.78 1.29
N ASN A 179 19.57 -6.95 0.88
CA ASN A 179 20.94 -6.98 1.39
C ASN A 179 21.04 -6.52 2.85
N LYS A 180 20.21 -5.56 3.27
CA LYS A 180 20.20 -5.07 4.66
C LYS A 180 19.84 -6.19 5.67
N LYS A 181 18.97 -7.12 5.30
CA LYS A 181 18.66 -8.31 6.13
C LYS A 181 19.84 -9.29 6.26
N GLY A 182 20.78 -9.31 5.32
CA GLY A 182 21.98 -10.16 5.41
C GLY A 182 23.03 -9.67 6.41
N ALA A 183 23.02 -8.37 6.74
CA ALA A 183 23.94 -7.77 7.71
C ALA A 183 23.41 -7.80 9.15
N VAL A 184 22.09 -7.72 9.33
CA VAL A 184 21.44 -7.76 10.66
C VAL A 184 21.49 -9.17 11.27
N CYS A 185 21.48 -10.23 10.46
CA CYS A 185 21.55 -11.63 10.93
C CYS A 185 22.92 -12.08 11.48
N ARG A 186 23.91 -11.19 11.66
CA ARG A 186 25.20 -11.52 12.32
C ARG A 186 25.44 -10.79 13.64
N ALA A 187 24.57 -9.85 14.02
CA ALA A 187 24.75 -9.07 15.25
C ALA A 187 23.76 -9.43 16.38
N GLU A 188 22.75 -10.26 16.13
CA GLU A 188 21.85 -10.77 17.16
C GLU A 188 22.15 -12.26 17.42
N ALA A 189 23.32 -12.51 18.00
CA ALA A 189 23.60 -13.72 18.76
C ALA A 189 24.11 -13.26 20.13
N GLY A 190 23.20 -13.00 21.05
CA GLY A 190 23.52 -12.54 22.39
C GLY A 190 22.30 -12.22 23.23
N SER A 191 21.96 -13.17 24.11
CA SER A 191 21.02 -13.09 25.24
C SER A 191 19.54 -13.11 24.92
N GLU A 192 19.02 -14.33 24.77
CA GLU A 192 17.67 -14.69 25.20
C GLU A 192 17.43 -14.22 26.65
N THR A 193 16.47 -13.32 26.81
CA THR A 193 15.56 -13.39 27.97
C THR A 193 14.16 -13.41 27.39
N GLU A 194 13.63 -14.62 27.20
CA GLU A 194 12.22 -14.86 26.94
C GLU A 194 11.38 -14.14 28.01
N SER A 195 10.78 -13.02 27.64
CA SER A 195 9.56 -12.56 28.28
C SER A 195 8.42 -13.22 27.52
N PRO A 196 7.45 -13.88 28.19
CA PRO A 196 6.37 -14.55 27.49
C PRO A 196 5.63 -13.53 26.62
N VAL A 197 5.45 -13.84 25.33
CA VAL A 197 4.64 -13.03 24.41
C VAL A 197 3.24 -12.97 24.99
N ARG A 198 2.90 -11.85 25.64
CA ARG A 198 1.56 -11.65 26.23
C ARG A 198 0.55 -11.65 25.09
N THR A 199 -0.36 -12.61 25.06
CA THR A 199 -1.37 -12.74 24.00
C THR A 199 -2.55 -11.80 24.24
N LEU A 200 -3.29 -11.46 23.17
CA LEU A 200 -4.59 -10.80 23.29
C LEU A 200 -5.53 -11.67 24.14
N GLN A 201 -6.17 -11.09 25.16
CA GLN A 201 -7.16 -11.78 25.96
C GLN A 201 -8.53 -11.15 25.72
N VAL A 202 -9.52 -11.98 25.44
CA VAL A 202 -10.90 -11.57 25.19
C VAL A 202 -11.79 -12.34 26.16
N GLU A 203 -12.53 -11.61 26.98
CA GLU A 203 -13.47 -12.15 27.95
C GLU A 203 -14.87 -11.61 27.60
N THR A 204 -15.83 -12.49 27.36
CA THR A 204 -17.22 -12.08 27.13
C THR A 204 -17.86 -11.74 28.48
N LEU A 205 -18.24 -10.47 28.66
CA LEU A 205 -18.89 -9.96 29.87
C LEU A 205 -20.41 -10.16 29.84
N VAL A 206 -21.01 -10.01 28.66
CA VAL A 206 -22.44 -10.18 28.43
C VAL A 206 -22.60 -11.00 27.18
N GLU A 207 -23.20 -12.18 27.34
CA GLU A 207 -23.53 -13.06 26.21
C GLU A 207 -24.62 -12.41 25.34
N PRO A 208 -24.59 -12.65 24.02
CA PRO A 208 -25.61 -12.13 23.13
C PRO A 208 -26.98 -12.75 23.44
N PRO A 209 -28.09 -12.00 23.24
CA PRO A 209 -29.42 -12.58 23.35
C PRO A 209 -29.60 -13.72 22.33
N GLU A 210 -30.00 -14.91 22.79
CA GLU A 210 -30.08 -16.11 21.95
C GLU A 210 -31.19 -16.02 20.87
N PRO A 211 -30.95 -16.59 19.66
CA PRO A 211 -29.69 -17.13 19.15
C PRO A 211 -28.95 -16.15 18.24
N CYS A 212 -27.64 -15.98 18.47
CA CYS A 212 -26.76 -15.31 17.51
C CYS A 212 -26.48 -16.24 16.32
N ALA A 213 -27.30 -16.13 15.28
CA ALA A 213 -27.13 -16.92 14.07
C ALA A 213 -25.94 -16.44 13.21
N GLU A 214 -25.49 -15.20 13.40
CA GLU A 214 -24.71 -14.46 12.41
C GLU A 214 -23.65 -13.55 13.06
N PRO A 215 -22.48 -14.08 13.42
CA PRO A 215 -21.43 -13.32 14.07
C PRO A 215 -20.67 -12.41 13.08
N ALA A 216 -19.98 -11.40 13.61
CA ALA A 216 -19.24 -10.41 12.84
C ALA A 216 -18.08 -11.00 12.03
N ALA A 217 -18.00 -10.67 10.74
CA ALA A 217 -16.97 -11.14 9.83
C ALA A 217 -16.32 -10.01 9.02
N PHE A 218 -15.19 -10.31 8.38
CA PHE A 218 -14.50 -9.36 7.52
C PHE A 218 -15.42 -8.76 6.43
N GLY A 219 -15.32 -7.44 6.28
CA GLY A 219 -16.12 -6.61 5.39
C GLY A 219 -17.45 -6.14 5.97
N ASP A 220 -17.85 -6.60 7.16
CA ASP A 220 -19.05 -6.08 7.82
C ASP A 220 -18.77 -4.72 8.47
N THR A 221 -19.79 -3.87 8.50
CA THR A 221 -19.76 -2.60 9.21
C THR A 221 -20.36 -2.77 10.60
N LEU A 222 -19.58 -2.46 11.63
CA LEU A 222 -19.98 -2.56 13.03
C LEU A 222 -20.18 -1.17 13.62
N HIS A 223 -21.21 -1.05 14.45
CA HIS A 223 -21.46 0.10 15.31
C HIS A 223 -21.17 -0.32 16.75
N ILE A 224 -20.13 0.22 17.36
CA ILE A 224 -19.66 -0.20 18.69
C ILE A 224 -19.66 0.96 19.68
N HIS A 225 -20.02 0.66 20.92
CA HIS A 225 -19.59 1.46 22.05
C HIS A 225 -18.37 0.82 22.69
N TYR A 226 -17.40 1.64 23.02
CA TYR A 226 -16.19 1.24 23.74
C TYR A 226 -15.85 2.22 24.85
N SER A 227 -15.15 1.71 25.86
CA SER A 227 -14.45 2.47 26.89
C SER A 227 -13.04 1.88 27.03
N GLY A 228 -12.02 2.71 26.82
CA GLY A 228 -10.61 2.32 26.94
C GLY A 228 -9.98 2.84 28.23
N SER A 229 -9.36 1.96 28.99
CA SER A 229 -8.65 2.27 30.22
C SER A 229 -7.25 1.66 30.27
N LEU A 230 -6.40 2.23 31.10
CA LEU A 230 -5.11 1.67 31.48
C LEU A 230 -5.28 0.65 32.62
N VAL A 231 -4.23 -0.12 32.90
CA VAL A 231 -4.18 -1.10 34.01
C VAL A 231 -4.43 -0.45 35.38
N ASP A 232 -4.15 0.85 35.53
CA ASP A 232 -4.43 1.62 36.75
C ASP A 232 -5.90 2.07 36.88
N GLY A 233 -6.76 1.68 35.93
CA GLY A 233 -8.18 2.04 35.88
C GLY A 233 -8.47 3.41 35.25
N ARG A 234 -7.43 4.16 34.84
CA ARG A 234 -7.61 5.48 34.23
C ARG A 234 -8.19 5.34 32.83
N ILE A 235 -9.39 5.88 32.63
CA ILE A 235 -10.04 5.93 31.32
C ILE A 235 -9.36 7.01 30.47
N PHE A 236 -8.87 6.63 29.29
CA PHE A 236 -8.25 7.56 28.35
C PHE A 236 -9.19 7.97 27.21
N ASP A 237 -10.17 7.14 26.86
CA ASP A 237 -11.20 7.47 25.87
C ASP A 237 -12.48 6.64 26.08
N THR A 238 -13.63 7.22 25.73
CA THR A 238 -14.92 6.54 25.77
C THR A 238 -15.88 7.12 24.73
N SER A 239 -16.70 6.25 24.18
CA SER A 239 -17.77 6.59 23.22
C SER A 239 -19.15 6.64 23.84
N LEU A 240 -19.32 6.31 25.13
CA LEU A 240 -20.63 6.26 25.79
C LEU A 240 -21.35 7.62 25.84
N THR A 241 -20.62 8.72 25.67
CA THR A 241 -21.17 10.08 25.64
C THR A 241 -21.39 10.63 24.22
N ARG A 242 -21.18 9.80 23.19
CA ARG A 242 -21.20 10.17 21.76
C ARG A 242 -21.96 9.11 20.96
N ASP A 243 -22.16 9.34 19.66
CA ASP A 243 -22.71 8.31 18.78
C ASP A 243 -21.77 7.09 18.70
N PRO A 244 -22.29 5.86 18.46
CA PRO A 244 -21.50 4.66 18.31
C PRO A 244 -20.40 4.82 17.25
N LEU A 245 -19.22 4.29 17.53
CA LEU A 245 -18.12 4.27 16.57
C LEU A 245 -18.47 3.30 15.44
N VAL A 246 -18.42 3.79 14.21
CA VAL A 246 -18.67 3.00 12.99
C VAL A 246 -17.34 2.56 12.39
N ILE A 247 -17.16 1.26 12.22
CA ILE A 247 -15.94 0.65 11.65
C ILE A 247 -16.28 -0.43 10.63
N GLU A 248 -15.44 -0.61 9.62
CA GLU A 248 -15.53 -1.73 8.68
C GLU A 248 -14.40 -2.73 8.97
N LEU A 249 -14.78 -3.97 9.31
CA LEU A 249 -13.82 -5.01 9.68
C LEU A 249 -12.88 -5.35 8.52
N GLY A 250 -11.58 -5.20 8.74
CA GLY A 250 -10.53 -5.47 7.75
C GLY A 250 -9.97 -4.23 7.07
N GLN A 251 -10.51 -3.04 7.36
CA GLN A 251 -10.00 -1.76 6.85
C GLN A 251 -8.91 -1.14 7.75
N LYS A 252 -8.56 -1.77 8.89
CA LYS A 252 -7.49 -1.30 9.81
C LYS A 252 -7.71 0.13 10.32
N GLN A 253 -8.96 0.48 10.62
CA GLN A 253 -9.35 1.81 11.12
C GLN A 253 -9.07 2.01 12.61
N VAL A 254 -8.89 0.93 13.37
CA VAL A 254 -8.61 0.93 14.82
C VAL A 254 -7.33 0.13 15.12
N ILE A 255 -6.87 0.17 16.37
CA ILE A 255 -5.68 -0.58 16.79
C ILE A 255 -5.86 -2.10 16.53
N PRO A 256 -4.80 -2.82 16.14
CA PRO A 256 -4.91 -4.22 15.72
C PRO A 256 -5.59 -5.14 16.75
N GLY A 257 -5.28 -4.98 18.04
CA GLY A 257 -5.89 -5.81 19.08
C GLY A 257 -7.39 -5.58 19.24
N LEU A 258 -7.85 -4.36 19.03
CA LEU A 258 -9.28 -4.03 19.09
C LEU A 258 -10.00 -4.61 17.87
N GLU A 259 -9.46 -4.44 16.66
CA GLU A 259 -10.04 -5.04 15.44
C GLU A 259 -10.13 -6.57 15.55
N GLN A 260 -9.09 -7.22 16.06
CA GLN A 260 -9.07 -8.68 16.28
C GLN A 260 -10.13 -9.12 17.30
N SER A 261 -10.36 -8.35 18.36
CA SER A 261 -11.33 -8.70 19.41
C SER A 261 -12.80 -8.59 18.99
N LEU A 262 -13.08 -7.90 17.89
CA LEU A 262 -14.42 -7.68 17.36
C LEU A 262 -14.86 -8.78 16.39
N LEU A 263 -13.93 -9.63 15.94
CA LEU A 263 -14.25 -10.79 15.14
C LEU A 263 -15.11 -11.76 15.94
N ASP A 264 -16.05 -12.40 15.25
CA ASP A 264 -17.00 -13.34 15.84
C ASP A 264 -17.88 -12.76 16.96
N MET A 265 -18.04 -11.43 17.02
CA MET A 265 -18.88 -10.75 18.00
C MET A 265 -20.33 -10.65 17.51
N CYS A 266 -21.27 -10.76 18.43
CA CYS A 266 -22.70 -10.72 18.15
C CYS A 266 -23.35 -9.41 18.63
N VAL A 267 -24.41 -8.97 17.96
CA VAL A 267 -25.14 -7.77 18.38
C VAL A 267 -25.71 -7.96 19.79
N GLY A 268 -25.47 -7.00 20.67
CA GLY A 268 -25.82 -7.06 22.10
C GLY A 268 -24.76 -7.71 22.99
N GLU A 269 -23.72 -8.33 22.43
CA GLU A 269 -22.61 -8.88 23.20
C GLU A 269 -21.75 -7.75 23.80
N LYS A 270 -21.19 -7.99 24.99
CA LYS A 270 -20.14 -7.14 25.57
C LYS A 270 -18.89 -7.94 25.84
N ARG A 271 -17.73 -7.38 25.50
CA ARG A 271 -16.41 -7.99 25.71
C ARG A 271 -15.51 -7.07 26.50
N ARG A 272 -14.75 -7.66 27.41
CA ARG A 272 -13.53 -7.07 27.97
C ARG A 272 -12.34 -7.59 27.19
N VAL A 273 -11.50 -6.69 26.74
CA VAL A 273 -10.37 -6.99 25.86
C VAL A 273 -9.12 -6.44 26.49
N ILE A 274 -8.17 -7.31 26.83
CA ILE A 274 -6.86 -6.94 27.34
C ILE A 274 -5.89 -6.99 26.16
N ILE A 275 -5.50 -5.80 25.71
CA ILE A 275 -4.66 -5.62 24.52
C ILE A 275 -3.22 -5.38 24.98
N PRO A 276 -2.30 -6.32 24.69
CA PRO A 276 -0.88 -6.13 25.01
C PRO A 276 -0.30 -5.00 24.16
N SER A 277 0.76 -4.36 24.67
CA SER A 277 1.31 -3.14 24.05
C SER A 277 1.59 -3.30 22.55
N HIS A 278 2.15 -4.43 22.10
CA HIS A 278 2.47 -4.69 20.69
C HIS A 278 1.25 -4.78 19.74
N LEU A 279 0.04 -5.01 20.25
CA LEU A 279 -1.23 -4.95 19.50
C LEU A 279 -1.98 -3.62 19.72
N ALA A 280 -1.41 -2.73 20.53
CA ALA A 280 -1.87 -1.37 20.81
C ALA A 280 -0.80 -0.34 20.35
N TYR A 281 -0.23 0.44 21.27
CA TYR A 281 0.72 1.54 20.97
C TYR A 281 2.21 1.18 21.20
N GLY A 282 2.49 -0.04 21.62
CA GLY A 282 3.84 -0.61 21.78
C GLY A 282 4.72 0.15 22.76
N LYS A 283 6.04 0.02 22.57
CA LYS A 283 7.10 0.69 23.37
C LYS A 283 7.03 2.22 23.39
N ARG A 284 6.17 2.82 22.55
CA ARG A 284 6.03 4.27 22.44
C ARG A 284 4.88 4.82 23.29
N GLY A 285 3.80 4.07 23.41
CA GLY A 285 2.56 4.60 24.00
C GLY A 285 1.93 5.69 23.13
N PHE A 286 0.98 6.43 23.71
CA PHE A 286 0.34 7.60 23.13
C PHE A 286 0.34 8.75 24.17
N PRO A 287 1.48 9.43 24.37
CA PRO A 287 1.59 10.48 25.38
C PRO A 287 0.68 11.69 25.09
N PRO A 288 0.13 12.37 26.13
CA PRO A 288 0.36 12.11 27.56
C PRO A 288 -0.57 11.05 28.17
N SER A 289 -1.57 10.56 27.43
CA SER A 289 -2.65 9.74 27.98
C SER A 289 -2.30 8.27 28.14
N ILE A 290 -1.44 7.71 27.28
CA ILE A 290 -1.04 6.31 27.30
C ILE A 290 0.48 6.20 27.39
N PRO A 291 1.04 5.61 28.47
CA PRO A 291 2.46 5.39 28.61
C PRO A 291 3.05 4.40 27.58
N ALA A 292 4.37 4.45 27.41
CA ALA A 292 5.13 3.43 26.70
C ALA A 292 4.91 2.02 27.29
N ASP A 293 4.84 1.01 26.42
CA ASP A 293 4.61 -0.39 26.80
C ASP A 293 3.33 -0.64 27.62
N ALA A 294 2.39 0.30 27.58
CA ALA A 294 1.12 0.16 28.25
C ALA A 294 0.27 -0.95 27.62
N GLU A 295 -0.24 -1.82 28.48
CA GLU A 295 -1.36 -2.69 28.19
C GLU A 295 -2.65 -1.89 28.32
N LEU A 296 -3.60 -2.12 27.41
CA LEU A 296 -4.87 -1.41 27.37
C LEU A 296 -6.01 -2.36 27.66
N HIS A 297 -6.97 -1.92 28.45
CA HIS A 297 -8.20 -2.64 28.72
C HIS A 297 -9.34 -1.93 28.00
N PHE A 298 -10.07 -2.65 27.17
CA PHE A 298 -11.24 -2.14 26.46
C PHE A 298 -12.48 -2.91 26.86
N ASP A 299 -13.51 -2.19 27.30
CA ASP A 299 -14.86 -2.73 27.40
C ASP A 299 -15.62 -2.29 26.15
N VAL A 300 -16.07 -3.26 25.35
CA VAL A 300 -16.68 -3.04 24.04
C VAL A 300 -18.06 -3.69 23.99
N GLU A 301 -19.03 -2.99 23.42
CA GLU A 301 -20.40 -3.44 23.19
C GLU A 301 -20.74 -3.28 21.72
N LEU A 302 -21.23 -4.36 21.09
CA LEU A 302 -21.66 -4.32 19.69
C LEU A 302 -23.14 -3.93 19.63
N ILE A 303 -23.42 -2.73 19.12
CA ILE A 303 -24.77 -2.16 19.07
C ILE A 303 -25.51 -2.56 17.80
N ALA A 304 -24.81 -2.55 16.66
CA ALA A 304 -25.40 -2.94 15.39
C ALA A 304 -24.35 -3.50 14.43
N LEU A 305 -24.80 -4.38 13.55
CA LEU A 305 -24.01 -5.01 12.49
C LEU A 305 -24.74 -4.83 11.16
N ILE A 306 -24.04 -4.25 10.18
CA ILE A 306 -24.52 -4.10 8.81
C ILE A 306 -23.62 -4.95 7.91
N ARG A 307 -24.20 -5.95 7.25
CA ARG A 307 -23.45 -6.86 6.39
C ARG A 307 -23.06 -6.23 5.07
N ALA A 308 -21.87 -6.56 4.60
CA ALA A 308 -21.53 -6.33 3.20
C ALA A 308 -22.41 -7.19 2.29
N ASN A 309 -23.16 -6.55 1.38
CA ASN A 309 -24.01 -7.25 0.43
C ASN A 309 -23.22 -8.29 -0.37
N TYR A 310 -23.81 -9.48 -0.60
CA TYR A 310 -23.21 -10.58 -1.37
C TYR A 310 -22.68 -10.10 -2.74
N TRP A 311 -23.39 -9.18 -3.39
CA TRP A 311 -22.94 -8.54 -4.62
C TRP A 311 -21.67 -7.71 -4.45
N GLN A 312 -21.44 -7.03 -3.32
CA GLN A 312 -20.18 -6.31 -3.10
C GLN A 312 -19.01 -7.28 -2.91
N LYS A 313 -19.19 -8.41 -2.20
CA LYS A 313 -18.17 -9.46 -2.08
C LYS A 313 -17.88 -10.12 -3.44
N LEU A 314 -18.91 -10.36 -4.23
CA LEU A 314 -18.82 -11.02 -5.54
C LEU A 314 -18.25 -10.10 -6.63
N VAL A 315 -18.62 -8.81 -6.64
CA VAL A 315 -18.04 -7.80 -7.53
C VAL A 315 -16.59 -7.51 -7.16
N LYS A 316 -16.24 -7.44 -5.86
CA LYS A 316 -14.84 -7.25 -5.45
C LYS A 316 -13.97 -8.49 -5.69
N GLY A 317 -14.53 -9.71 -5.60
CA GLY A 317 -13.78 -10.97 -5.72
C GLY A 317 -13.77 -11.61 -7.11
N ILE A 318 -14.92 -11.68 -7.80
CA ILE A 318 -15.08 -12.43 -9.07
C ILE A 318 -14.84 -11.55 -10.29
N PHE A 319 -15.23 -10.27 -10.23
CA PHE A 319 -15.10 -9.35 -11.35
C PHE A 319 -13.64 -9.14 -11.82
N PRO A 320 -12.62 -9.09 -10.94
CA PRO A 320 -11.22 -9.06 -11.35
C PRO A 320 -10.78 -10.34 -12.08
N LEU A 321 -11.25 -11.51 -11.62
CA LEU A 321 -10.90 -12.82 -12.20
C LEU A 321 -11.55 -13.04 -13.56
N VAL A 322 -12.82 -12.64 -13.72
CA VAL A 322 -13.52 -12.71 -15.00
C VAL A 322 -12.94 -11.69 -15.99
N GLY A 323 -12.59 -10.49 -15.52
CA GLY A 323 -11.89 -9.48 -16.31
C GLY A 323 -10.54 -9.98 -16.84
N MET A 324 -9.73 -10.63 -16.00
CA MET A 324 -8.44 -11.20 -16.41
C MET A 324 -8.56 -12.33 -17.45
N ALA A 325 -9.66 -13.08 -17.50
CA ALA A 325 -9.84 -14.15 -18.49
C ALA A 325 -10.49 -13.65 -19.79
N MET A 326 -11.49 -12.78 -19.69
CA MET A 326 -12.30 -12.33 -20.83
C MET A 326 -11.56 -11.34 -21.72
N VAL A 327 -10.76 -10.43 -21.14
CA VAL A 327 -10.06 -9.39 -21.90
C VAL A 327 -8.97 -9.98 -22.81
N PRO A 328 -8.09 -10.90 -22.35
CA PRO A 328 -7.12 -11.55 -23.24
C PRO A 328 -7.78 -12.42 -24.33
N ALA A 329 -8.90 -13.08 -24.02
CA ALA A 329 -9.63 -13.88 -25.00
C ALA A 329 -10.23 -13.01 -26.12
N LEU A 330 -10.85 -11.87 -25.76
CA LEU A 330 -11.36 -10.89 -26.72
C LEU A 330 -10.26 -10.27 -27.58
N LEU A 331 -9.15 -9.87 -26.96
CA LEU A 331 -7.99 -9.34 -27.69
C LEU A 331 -7.37 -10.41 -28.61
N GLY A 332 -7.32 -11.66 -28.17
CA GLY A 332 -6.89 -12.80 -29.00
C GLY A 332 -7.79 -13.04 -30.21
N LEU A 333 -9.12 -12.96 -30.04
CA LEU A 333 -10.09 -13.09 -31.14
C LEU A 333 -9.99 -11.92 -32.13
N ILE A 334 -9.85 -10.69 -31.63
CA ILE A 334 -9.64 -9.50 -32.47
C ILE A 334 -8.33 -9.62 -33.24
N GLY A 335 -7.24 -10.02 -32.56
CA GLY A 335 -5.93 -10.26 -33.18
C GLY A 335 -5.99 -11.35 -34.25
N TYR A 336 -6.67 -12.47 -33.98
CA TYR A 336 -6.88 -13.54 -34.95
C TYR A 336 -7.68 -13.08 -36.17
N HIS A 337 -8.73 -12.27 -35.96
CA HIS A 337 -9.53 -11.72 -37.04
C HIS A 337 -8.71 -10.78 -37.94
N LEU A 338 -7.91 -9.90 -37.34
CA LEU A 338 -7.01 -9.00 -38.06
C LEU A 338 -5.92 -9.77 -38.83
N TYR A 339 -5.34 -10.79 -38.21
CA TYR A 339 -4.36 -11.67 -38.86
C TYR A 339 -4.97 -12.37 -40.09
N ARG A 340 -6.18 -12.96 -39.96
CA ARG A 340 -6.86 -13.64 -41.06
C ARG A 340 -7.22 -12.69 -42.20
N LYS A 341 -7.60 -11.44 -41.88
CA LYS A 341 -7.86 -10.40 -42.87
C LYS A 341 -6.58 -10.00 -43.61
N ALA A 342 -5.44 -9.88 -42.91
CA ALA A 342 -4.16 -9.52 -43.49
C ALA A 342 -3.54 -10.65 -44.35
N SER A 343 -3.73 -11.91 -43.93
CA SER A 343 -3.21 -13.11 -44.62
C SER A 343 -4.10 -13.62 -45.77
N SER A 344 -5.27 -13.01 -45.98
CA SER A 344 -6.09 -13.32 -47.16
C SER A 344 -5.39 -12.82 -48.44
N PRO A 345 -5.15 -13.69 -49.44
CA PRO A 345 -4.41 -13.30 -50.64
C PRO A 345 -5.19 -12.24 -51.42
N LYS A 346 -4.56 -11.08 -51.64
CA LYS A 346 -5.10 -10.04 -52.52
C LYS A 346 -5.20 -10.62 -53.94
N ILE A 347 -6.41 -10.96 -54.39
CA ILE A 347 -6.66 -11.31 -55.77
C ILE A 347 -6.23 -10.11 -56.64
N SER A 348 -5.14 -10.28 -57.38
CA SER A 348 -4.63 -9.27 -58.30
C SER A 348 -5.74 -8.89 -59.29
N LYS A 349 -6.08 -7.58 -59.33
CA LYS A 349 -7.02 -7.01 -60.31
C LYS A 349 -6.65 -7.37 -61.77
N LYS A 350 -5.41 -7.81 -62.02
CA LYS A 350 -4.93 -8.30 -63.32
C LYS A 350 -5.56 -9.65 -63.71
N LYS A 351 -5.71 -10.60 -62.77
CA LYS A 351 -6.36 -11.91 -63.03
C LYS A 351 -7.86 -11.76 -63.32
N LEU A 352 -8.56 -10.88 -62.60
CA LEU A 352 -9.98 -10.59 -62.87
C LEU A 352 -10.22 -9.94 -64.25
N LYS A 353 -9.25 -9.18 -64.77
CA LYS A 353 -9.34 -8.53 -66.08
C LYS A 353 -9.02 -9.51 -67.22
N GLU A 354 -8.10 -10.44 -67.02
CA GLU A 354 -7.80 -11.52 -67.98
C GLU A 354 -8.95 -12.54 -68.09
N GLU A 355 -9.59 -12.94 -66.98
CA GLU A 355 -10.77 -13.82 -67.05
C GLU A 355 -11.95 -13.16 -67.75
N LYS A 356 -12.17 -11.86 -67.55
CA LYS A 356 -13.22 -11.11 -68.27
C LYS A 356 -12.91 -10.98 -69.78
N ARG A 357 -11.64 -10.80 -70.15
CA ARG A 357 -11.20 -10.71 -71.55
C ARG A 357 -11.22 -12.07 -72.27
N ASN A 358 -10.94 -13.17 -71.57
CA ASN A 358 -11.08 -14.52 -72.12
C ASN A 358 -12.54 -14.96 -72.25
N LYS A 359 -13.44 -14.50 -71.37
CA LYS A 359 -14.89 -14.73 -71.53
C LYS A 359 -15.50 -13.92 -72.69
N SER A 360 -14.97 -12.76 -73.05
CA SER A 360 -15.47 -11.97 -74.18
C SER A 360 -14.98 -12.45 -75.55
N LYS A 361 -13.90 -13.25 -75.61
CA LYS A 361 -13.38 -13.85 -76.86
C LYS A 361 -14.02 -15.20 -77.21
N LYS A 362 -14.87 -15.74 -76.33
CA LYS A 362 -15.53 -17.04 -76.48
C LYS A 362 -17.05 -16.91 -76.73
N LYS A 363 -17.51 -15.71 -77.10
CA LYS A 363 -18.88 -15.41 -77.50
C LYS A 363 -18.91 -14.91 -78.93
#